data_AF-G0U999-F1
#
_entry.id   AF-G0U999-F1
#
_cell.length_a   1.000
_cell.length_b   1.000
_cell.length_c   1.000
_cell.angle_alpha   90.00
_cell.angle_beta   90.00
_cell.angle_gamma   90.00
#
_symmetry.space_group_name_H-M   'P 1'
#
loop_
_entity.id
_entity.type
_entity.pdbx_description
1 polymer ?
#
loop_
_entity_poly.entity_id
_entity_poly.type
_entity_poly.pdbx_seq_one_letter_code
_entity_poly.pdbx_strand_id
1 'polypeptide(L)'
;MSESIKCAIGVEPQDVFAKQQYSQGIAQNMFSPPDKTKEKKCLVPLTRLKGVTVARLWSSVFADSSDFLLRFHRKRNDTDVKVGKWVYASDSSNGYRTASLQCLVDMPGVGPRTLVNEAHRFAYVMGVNGCVKLVYQISSQTPNVTGGTTFRTEAILVVTAESEKGDCAVCVWGGCKKMNFSFAAIQCIAVPKVTKEMTSAYQLMLQLMSEELTGDTLCLDTVGDGADTVDKSCDTTSDPTSSYVSEGPLFQFILLGLATLVAISILWSFSTLRGITHVTMMMAEQFNGVQGRESTYSSSLGDALGAEGGSAAGKPAWSTLNQEQALHRAAKDVQIQLLRHRWIEQREKITLLEAAVDRMWWAVALEFLFMIGILVKLFLL
;
A
#
# COMPACT_ATOMS: atom_id res chain seq x y z
N MET A 1 21.24 -38.36 -14.47
CA MET A 1 21.87 -38.01 -13.19
C MET A 1 20.93 -37.04 -12.49
N SER A 2 20.49 -37.33 -11.26
CA SER A 2 19.57 -36.46 -10.52
C SER A 2 20.27 -35.14 -10.17
N GLU A 3 19.69 -34.01 -10.55
CA GLU A 3 20.19 -32.69 -10.16
C GLU A 3 20.01 -32.51 -8.65
N SER A 4 21.08 -32.77 -7.90
CA SER A 4 21.09 -32.66 -6.44
C SER A 4 21.59 -31.28 -6.01
N ILE A 5 20.77 -30.56 -5.25
CA ILE A 5 21.21 -29.34 -4.54
C ILE A 5 22.28 -29.68 -3.50
N LYS A 6 23.15 -28.72 -3.19
CA LYS A 6 24.19 -28.85 -2.17
C LYS A 6 23.98 -27.85 -1.04
N CYS A 7 24.40 -28.22 0.16
CA CYS A 7 24.21 -27.36 1.32
C CYS A 7 25.36 -26.35 1.43
N ALA A 8 25.05 -25.04 1.52
CA ALA A 8 26.03 -24.03 1.88
C ALA A 8 26.24 -24.00 3.40
N ILE A 9 27.48 -24.14 3.86
CA ILE A 9 27.80 -24.32 5.28
C ILE A 9 28.16 -22.98 5.92
N GLY A 10 27.58 -22.70 7.10
CA GLY A 10 27.95 -21.55 7.93
C GLY A 10 27.46 -20.20 7.40
N VAL A 11 26.43 -20.19 6.56
CA VAL A 11 25.86 -18.98 5.95
C VAL A 11 24.36 -18.94 6.19
N GLU A 12 23.79 -17.78 6.47
CA GLU A 12 22.35 -17.63 6.57
C GLU A 12 21.69 -17.48 5.18
N PRO A 13 20.42 -17.91 5.01
CA PRO A 13 19.75 -17.83 3.71
C PRO A 13 19.71 -16.41 3.12
N GLN A 14 19.70 -15.39 3.98
CA GLN A 14 19.64 -13.98 3.55
C GLN A 14 20.90 -13.56 2.82
N ASP A 15 22.07 -13.98 3.31
CA ASP A 15 23.36 -13.66 2.71
C ASP A 15 23.51 -14.34 1.35
N VAL A 16 22.97 -15.55 1.23
CA VAL A 16 22.89 -16.27 -0.05
C VAL A 16 22.00 -15.51 -1.03
N PHE A 17 20.78 -15.14 -0.64
CA PHE A 17 19.88 -14.39 -1.50
C PHE A 17 20.39 -12.99 -1.87
N ALA A 18 21.14 -12.33 -0.98
CA ALA A 18 21.71 -11.01 -1.23
C ALA A 18 22.75 -11.03 -2.36
N LYS A 19 23.50 -12.14 -2.49
CA LYS A 19 24.55 -12.34 -3.51
C LYS A 19 24.02 -12.94 -4.82
N GLN A 20 22.80 -13.47 -4.80
CA GLN A 20 22.21 -14.13 -5.96
C GLN A 20 21.97 -13.12 -7.09
N GLN A 21 22.51 -13.44 -8.28
CA GLN A 21 22.32 -12.63 -9.49
C GLN A 21 21.22 -13.25 -10.35
N TYR A 22 20.30 -12.42 -10.81
CA TYR A 22 19.15 -12.85 -11.58
C TYR A 22 19.28 -12.48 -13.05
N SER A 23 18.69 -13.32 -13.89
CA SER A 23 18.46 -13.07 -15.31
C SER A 23 17.00 -13.40 -15.65
N GLN A 24 16.63 -13.38 -16.93
CA GLN A 24 15.29 -13.78 -17.40
C GLN A 24 14.14 -12.96 -16.80
N GLY A 25 14.37 -11.66 -16.58
CA GLY A 25 13.32 -10.75 -16.09
C GLY A 25 13.00 -10.88 -14.60
N ILE A 26 13.74 -11.70 -13.84
CA ILE A 26 13.66 -11.70 -12.38
C ILE A 26 14.56 -10.59 -11.83
N ALA A 27 14.07 -9.86 -10.84
CA ALA A 27 14.82 -8.82 -10.14
C ALA A 27 14.81 -9.06 -8.63
N GLN A 28 15.88 -8.63 -7.94
CA GLN A 28 16.04 -8.82 -6.50
C GLN A 28 14.87 -8.23 -5.68
N ASN A 29 14.32 -7.10 -6.13
CA ASN A 29 13.20 -6.42 -5.47
C ASN A 29 11.84 -7.13 -5.62
N MET A 30 11.77 -8.19 -6.45
CA MET A 30 10.59 -9.05 -6.56
C MET A 30 10.38 -9.89 -5.30
N PHE A 31 11.37 -10.00 -4.43
CA PHE A 31 11.30 -10.81 -3.23
C PHE A 31 11.59 -9.97 -1.98
N SER A 32 10.81 -10.19 -0.94
CA SER A 32 11.12 -9.66 0.39
C SER A 32 12.25 -10.47 1.05
N PRO A 33 13.06 -9.84 1.93
CA PRO A 33 13.97 -10.56 2.80
C PRO A 33 13.23 -11.66 3.59
N PRO A 34 13.82 -12.85 3.78
CA PRO A 34 13.18 -13.96 4.51
C PRO A 34 12.63 -13.56 5.89
N ASP A 35 13.37 -12.79 6.68
CA ASP A 35 12.91 -12.44 8.04
C ASP A 35 11.72 -11.48 8.02
N LYS A 36 11.72 -10.50 7.11
CA LYS A 36 10.58 -9.58 6.92
C LYS A 36 9.32 -10.27 6.42
N THR A 37 9.45 -11.50 5.93
CA THR A 37 8.32 -12.26 5.42
C THR A 37 7.69 -13.14 6.49
N LYS A 38 8.39 -13.42 7.59
CA LYS A 38 7.80 -14.01 8.80
C LYS A 38 6.89 -13.05 9.56
N GLU A 39 7.04 -11.75 9.31
CA GLU A 39 6.06 -10.72 9.74
C GLU A 39 4.71 -10.87 9.01
N LYS A 40 4.64 -11.68 7.95
CA LYS A 40 3.38 -12.00 7.26
C LYS A 40 2.63 -13.13 7.95
N LYS A 41 1.37 -13.31 7.56
CA LYS A 41 0.50 -14.35 8.11
C LYS A 41 1.12 -15.73 7.91
N CYS A 42 1.18 -16.51 8.98
CA CYS A 42 1.42 -17.94 8.90
C CYS A 42 0.24 -18.58 8.15
N LEU A 43 0.50 -19.13 6.96
CA LEU A 43 -0.52 -19.73 6.10
C LEU A 43 -0.70 -21.21 6.44
N VAL A 44 0.42 -21.91 6.69
CA VAL A 44 0.44 -23.30 7.12
C VAL A 44 1.43 -23.44 8.27
N PRO A 45 0.99 -23.90 9.45
CA PRO A 45 1.86 -24.05 10.61
C PRO A 45 2.92 -25.13 10.38
N LEU A 46 3.89 -25.18 11.30
CA LEU A 46 4.98 -26.16 11.24
C LEU A 46 4.44 -27.59 11.22
N THR A 47 4.71 -28.29 10.12
CA THR A 47 4.21 -29.63 9.84
C THR A 47 5.39 -30.57 9.62
N ARG A 48 5.48 -31.65 10.41
CA ARG A 48 6.59 -32.61 10.34
C ARG A 48 6.31 -33.68 9.27
N LEU A 49 7.29 -33.94 8.42
CA LEU A 49 7.28 -35.00 7.42
C LEU A 49 8.25 -36.11 7.87
N LYS A 50 7.73 -37.07 8.64
CA LYS A 50 8.54 -38.17 9.20
C LYS A 50 9.10 -39.05 8.09
N GLY A 51 10.37 -39.46 8.19
CA GLY A 51 11.05 -40.28 7.18
C GLY A 51 11.38 -39.54 5.87
N VAL A 52 11.25 -38.21 5.85
CA VAL A 52 11.50 -37.38 4.66
C VAL A 52 12.66 -36.42 4.94
N THR A 53 13.75 -36.61 4.21
CA THR A 53 14.91 -35.70 4.26
C THR A 53 14.70 -34.51 3.33
N VAL A 54 15.45 -33.43 3.54
CA VAL A 54 15.40 -32.24 2.67
C VAL A 54 15.76 -32.58 1.22
N ALA A 55 16.75 -33.46 1.01
CA ALA A 55 17.15 -33.90 -0.33
C ALA A 55 16.05 -34.72 -1.03
N ARG A 56 15.34 -35.59 -0.29
CA ARG A 56 14.21 -36.37 -0.82
C ARG A 56 13.04 -35.46 -1.17
N LEU A 57 12.72 -34.51 -0.31
CA LEU A 57 11.71 -33.48 -0.58
C LEU A 57 12.07 -32.70 -1.85
N TRP A 58 13.31 -32.22 -1.97
CA TRP A 58 13.76 -31.46 -3.14
C TRP A 58 13.59 -32.22 -4.45
N SER A 59 14.16 -33.43 -4.51
CA SER A 59 14.14 -34.26 -5.72
C SER A 59 12.74 -34.66 -6.16
N SER A 60 11.80 -34.84 -5.21
CA SER A 60 10.43 -35.26 -5.52
C SER A 60 9.50 -34.09 -5.83
N VAL A 61 9.78 -32.89 -5.31
CA VAL A 61 8.82 -31.76 -5.35
C VAL A 61 9.31 -30.60 -6.23
N PHE A 62 10.57 -30.22 -6.10
CA PHE A 62 11.07 -28.95 -6.64
C PHE A 62 12.03 -29.12 -7.82
N ALA A 63 12.74 -30.24 -7.92
CA ALA A 63 13.69 -30.52 -8.99
C ALA A 63 13.03 -30.50 -10.38
N ASP A 64 13.81 -30.19 -11.43
CA ASP A 64 13.31 -30.10 -12.81
C ASP A 64 12.78 -31.43 -13.38
N SER A 65 13.21 -32.56 -12.80
CA SER A 65 12.69 -33.88 -13.13
C SER A 65 11.34 -34.19 -12.50
N SER A 66 10.88 -33.39 -11.52
CA SER A 66 9.61 -33.59 -10.85
C SER A 66 8.47 -32.96 -11.65
N ASP A 67 7.39 -33.72 -11.81
CA ASP A 67 6.11 -33.24 -12.32
C ASP A 67 5.14 -32.79 -11.19
N PHE A 68 5.60 -32.76 -9.94
CA PHE A 68 4.79 -32.38 -8.77
C PHE A 68 4.07 -31.05 -8.97
N LEU A 69 4.78 -29.99 -9.37
CA LEU A 69 4.16 -28.68 -9.56
C LEU A 69 3.07 -28.71 -10.64
N LEU A 70 3.26 -29.48 -11.71
CA LEU A 70 2.24 -29.64 -12.75
C LEU A 70 0.99 -30.35 -12.20
N ARG A 71 1.17 -31.39 -11.38
CA ARG A 71 0.05 -32.09 -10.71
C ARG A 71 -0.67 -31.19 -9.71
N PHE A 72 0.08 -30.44 -8.90
CA PHE A 72 -0.45 -29.48 -7.94
C PHE A 72 -1.34 -28.44 -8.63
N HIS A 73 -0.84 -27.79 -9.67
CA HIS A 73 -1.58 -26.80 -10.43
C HIS A 73 -2.79 -27.43 -11.17
N ARG A 74 -2.66 -28.65 -11.70
CA ARG A 74 -3.79 -29.37 -12.28
C ARG A 74 -4.91 -29.63 -11.25
N LYS A 75 -4.57 -30.03 -10.02
CA LYS A 75 -5.55 -30.24 -8.94
C LYS A 75 -6.28 -28.95 -8.53
N ARG A 76 -5.65 -27.80 -8.79
CA ARG A 76 -6.23 -26.45 -8.62
C ARG A 76 -7.03 -25.95 -9.83
N ASN A 77 -7.15 -26.76 -10.89
CA ASN A 77 -7.76 -26.38 -12.18
C ASN A 77 -7.03 -25.23 -12.89
N ASP A 78 -5.76 -25.01 -12.57
CA ASP A 78 -4.88 -24.10 -13.29
C ASP A 78 -4.53 -24.72 -14.66
N THR A 79 -4.45 -23.89 -15.70
CA THR A 79 -4.16 -24.30 -17.08
C THR A 79 -2.90 -23.63 -17.62
N ASP A 80 -2.40 -24.12 -18.75
CA ASP A 80 -1.22 -23.58 -19.45
C ASP A 80 0.02 -23.43 -18.55
N VAL A 81 0.17 -24.34 -17.59
CA VAL A 81 1.26 -24.32 -16.61
C VAL A 81 2.58 -24.58 -17.33
N LYS A 82 3.48 -23.60 -17.27
CA LYS A 82 4.84 -23.66 -17.79
C LYS A 82 5.79 -23.36 -16.66
N VAL A 83 6.59 -24.35 -16.27
CA VAL A 83 7.65 -24.21 -15.26
C VAL A 83 8.98 -24.15 -15.98
N GLY A 84 9.73 -23.07 -15.79
CA GLY A 84 11.08 -22.92 -16.31
C GLY A 84 12.08 -23.82 -15.56
N LYS A 85 13.22 -24.10 -16.20
CA LYS A 85 14.32 -24.83 -15.57
C LYS A 85 14.99 -24.01 -14.48
N TRP A 86 15.58 -24.68 -13.50
CA TRP A 86 16.41 -24.02 -12.50
C TRP A 86 17.68 -23.45 -13.13
N VAL A 87 17.99 -22.21 -12.77
CA VAL A 87 19.30 -21.60 -12.95
C VAL A 87 20.00 -21.65 -11.60
N TYR A 88 20.93 -22.59 -11.45
CA TYR A 88 21.69 -22.79 -10.22
C TYR A 88 22.90 -21.87 -10.14
N ALA A 89 23.27 -21.49 -8.92
CA ALA A 89 24.61 -20.98 -8.65
C ALA A 89 25.66 -22.08 -8.85
N SER A 90 26.94 -21.68 -8.98
CA SER A 90 28.06 -22.60 -9.23
C SER A 90 28.21 -23.69 -8.16
N ASP A 91 27.84 -23.38 -6.92
CA ASP A 91 27.87 -24.29 -5.78
C ASP A 91 26.58 -25.13 -5.64
N SER A 92 25.55 -24.87 -6.47
CA SER A 92 24.22 -25.50 -6.40
C SER A 92 23.51 -25.36 -5.05
N SER A 93 23.90 -24.38 -4.23
CA SER A 93 23.26 -24.09 -2.94
C SER A 93 22.02 -23.24 -3.05
N ASN A 94 21.90 -22.53 -4.16
CA ASN A 94 20.78 -21.67 -4.47
C ASN A 94 20.52 -21.68 -5.97
N GLY A 95 19.33 -21.24 -6.32
CA GLY A 95 18.91 -21.12 -7.70
C GLY A 95 17.60 -20.36 -7.81
N TYR A 96 17.25 -20.03 -9.04
CA TYR A 96 15.99 -19.36 -9.37
C TYR A 96 15.39 -19.95 -10.65
N ARG A 97 14.08 -19.78 -10.81
CA ARG A 97 13.35 -20.10 -12.05
C ARG A 97 12.11 -19.22 -12.16
N THR A 98 11.50 -19.24 -13.34
CA THR A 98 10.18 -18.63 -13.57
C THR A 98 9.12 -19.70 -13.74
N ALA A 99 7.88 -19.38 -13.42
CA ALA A 99 6.73 -20.17 -13.82
C ALA A 99 5.62 -19.24 -14.32
N SER A 100 4.79 -19.73 -15.22
CA SER A 100 3.62 -19.02 -15.72
C SER A 100 2.45 -19.98 -15.85
N LEU A 101 1.25 -19.54 -15.52
CA LEU A 101 0.04 -20.35 -15.54
C LEU A 101 -1.20 -19.46 -15.66
N GLN A 102 -2.32 -20.06 -16.03
CA GLN A 102 -3.63 -19.42 -15.97
C GLN A 102 -4.45 -19.99 -14.82
N CYS A 103 -4.78 -19.16 -13.84
CA CYS A 103 -5.61 -19.55 -12.71
C CYS A 103 -7.04 -19.01 -12.85
N LEU A 104 -7.99 -19.70 -12.22
CA LEU A 104 -9.35 -19.19 -12.04
C LEU A 104 -9.35 -18.15 -10.93
N VAL A 105 -9.95 -16.99 -11.19
CA VAL A 105 -10.13 -15.94 -10.18
C VAL A 105 -11.58 -15.52 -10.16
N ASP A 106 -12.20 -15.67 -8.99
CA ASP A 106 -13.57 -15.22 -8.75
C ASP A 106 -13.57 -13.71 -8.43
N MET A 107 -13.51 -12.90 -9.49
CA MET A 107 -13.55 -11.43 -9.41
C MET A 107 -14.50 -10.84 -10.46
N PRO A 108 -15.38 -9.90 -10.08
CA PRO A 108 -16.26 -9.21 -11.02
C PRO A 108 -15.46 -8.45 -12.09
N GLY A 109 -15.85 -8.59 -13.36
CA GLY A 109 -15.27 -7.82 -14.47
C GLY A 109 -13.91 -8.29 -14.97
N VAL A 110 -13.33 -9.34 -14.37
CA VAL A 110 -12.17 -10.06 -14.92
C VAL A 110 -12.71 -11.30 -15.63
N GLY A 111 -12.13 -11.67 -16.78
CA GLY A 111 -12.45 -12.95 -17.42
C GLY A 111 -12.25 -14.12 -16.45
N PRO A 112 -12.84 -15.30 -16.73
CA PRO A 112 -12.83 -16.41 -15.76
C PRO A 112 -11.42 -16.90 -15.41
N ARG A 113 -10.43 -16.61 -16.27
CA ARG A 113 -9.02 -16.96 -16.08
C ARG A 113 -8.14 -15.72 -16.17
N THR A 114 -7.10 -15.67 -15.35
CA THR A 114 -6.05 -14.65 -15.40
C THR A 114 -4.68 -15.30 -15.49
N LEU A 115 -3.76 -14.63 -16.19
CA LEU A 115 -2.35 -14.98 -16.18
C LEU A 115 -1.77 -14.70 -14.79
N VAL A 116 -1.02 -15.67 -14.28
CA VAL A 116 -0.14 -15.56 -13.12
C VAL A 116 1.29 -15.75 -13.62
N ASN A 117 2.16 -14.80 -13.28
CA ASN A 117 3.59 -14.91 -13.50
C ASN A 117 4.29 -15.07 -12.15
N GLU A 118 5.13 -16.08 -12.02
CA GLU A 118 5.84 -16.39 -10.79
C GLU A 118 7.34 -16.38 -11.00
N ALA A 119 8.03 -15.84 -9.99
CA ALA A 119 9.47 -15.99 -9.82
C ALA A 119 9.71 -16.83 -8.58
N HIS A 120 10.47 -17.92 -8.74
CA HIS A 120 10.83 -18.82 -7.65
C HIS A 120 12.31 -18.69 -7.37
N ARG A 121 12.71 -18.75 -6.10
CA ARG A 121 14.11 -18.89 -5.70
C ARG A 121 14.23 -19.75 -4.47
N PHE A 122 15.38 -20.39 -4.31
CA PHE A 122 15.68 -21.15 -3.10
C PHE A 122 17.10 -20.90 -2.61
N ALA A 123 17.31 -21.17 -1.33
CA ALA A 123 18.63 -21.28 -0.71
C ALA A 123 18.61 -22.47 0.26
N TYR A 124 19.62 -23.35 0.16
CA TYR A 124 19.82 -24.50 1.02
C TYR A 124 21.11 -24.32 1.83
N VAL A 125 20.95 -24.20 3.15
CA VAL A 125 22.04 -23.84 4.07
C VAL A 125 22.09 -24.76 5.29
N MET A 126 23.27 -24.89 5.86
CA MET A 126 23.52 -25.57 7.14
C MET A 126 24.06 -24.55 8.13
N GLY A 127 23.36 -24.40 9.25
CA GLY A 127 23.82 -23.59 10.37
C GLY A 127 25.04 -24.21 11.06
N VAL A 128 25.73 -23.42 11.87
CA VAL A 128 26.92 -23.86 12.61
C VAL A 128 26.62 -25.00 13.59
N ASN A 129 25.35 -25.11 14.01
CA ASN A 129 24.84 -26.18 14.87
C ASN A 129 24.50 -27.48 14.11
N GLY A 130 24.75 -27.56 12.80
CA GLY A 130 24.42 -28.73 11.97
C GLY A 130 22.97 -28.79 11.48
N CYS A 131 22.09 -27.92 11.99
CA CYS A 131 20.72 -27.83 11.52
C CYS A 131 20.68 -27.31 10.08
N VAL A 132 19.90 -27.97 9.24
CA VAL A 132 19.75 -27.59 7.83
C VAL A 132 18.44 -26.86 7.59
N LYS A 133 18.49 -25.91 6.67
CA LYS A 133 17.36 -25.05 6.31
C LYS A 133 17.32 -24.89 4.80
N LEU A 134 16.21 -25.29 4.19
CA LEU A 134 15.87 -24.96 2.81
C LEU A 134 14.79 -23.88 2.83
N VAL A 135 15.11 -22.71 2.32
CA VAL A 135 14.16 -21.60 2.17
C VAL A 135 13.76 -21.52 0.71
N TYR A 136 12.48 -21.74 0.42
CA TYR A 136 11.90 -21.63 -0.92
C TYR A 136 10.95 -20.42 -0.95
N GLN A 137 11.19 -19.49 -1.86
CA GLN A 137 10.37 -18.28 -2.00
C GLN A 137 9.70 -18.23 -3.36
N ILE A 138 8.41 -17.91 -3.37
CA ILE A 138 7.60 -17.67 -4.55
C ILE A 138 7.14 -16.22 -4.50
N SER A 139 7.33 -15.50 -5.61
CA SER A 139 6.77 -14.18 -5.83
C SER A 139 5.86 -14.25 -7.04
N SER A 140 4.57 -13.94 -6.88
CA SER A 140 3.59 -14.07 -7.96
C SER A 140 2.92 -12.73 -8.25
N GLN A 141 2.65 -12.48 -9.53
CA GLN A 141 1.94 -11.30 -10.02
C GLN A 141 0.80 -11.72 -10.94
N THR A 142 -0.37 -11.09 -10.74
CA THR A 142 -1.59 -11.32 -11.51
C THR A 142 -2.03 -10.01 -12.19
N PRO A 143 -1.30 -9.53 -13.21
CA PRO A 143 -1.45 -8.17 -13.71
C PRO A 143 -2.86 -7.84 -14.23
N ASN A 144 -3.62 -8.84 -14.66
CA ASN A 144 -4.93 -8.65 -15.29
C ASN A 144 -6.11 -8.56 -14.30
N VAL A 145 -5.88 -8.76 -12.99
CA VAL A 145 -6.94 -8.53 -11.99
C VAL A 145 -7.01 -7.06 -11.60
N THR A 146 -8.13 -6.62 -11.03
CA THR A 146 -8.29 -5.25 -10.54
C THR A 146 -7.18 -4.88 -9.55
N GLY A 147 -6.34 -3.91 -9.96
CA GLY A 147 -5.17 -3.48 -9.18
C GLY A 147 -4.06 -4.53 -9.07
N GLY A 148 -4.04 -5.57 -9.90
CA GLY A 148 -3.02 -6.62 -9.91
C GLY A 148 -1.60 -6.15 -10.22
N THR A 149 -1.44 -4.93 -10.75
CA THR A 149 -0.15 -4.27 -10.94
C THR A 149 0.28 -3.42 -9.73
N THR A 150 -0.55 -3.32 -8.70
CA THR A 150 -0.29 -2.48 -7.51
C THR A 150 0.31 -3.25 -6.34
N PHE A 151 0.20 -4.57 -6.37
CA PHE A 151 0.76 -5.49 -5.39
C PHE A 151 1.23 -6.78 -6.06
N ARG A 152 2.06 -7.52 -5.32
CA ARG A 152 2.39 -8.90 -5.63
C ARG A 152 2.05 -9.78 -4.45
N THR A 153 1.91 -11.08 -4.67
CA THR A 153 1.84 -12.05 -3.58
C THR A 153 3.22 -12.65 -3.38
N GLU A 154 3.59 -12.93 -2.14
CA GLU A 154 4.81 -13.70 -1.88
C GLU A 154 4.51 -14.78 -0.85
N ALA A 155 5.05 -15.97 -1.08
CA ALA A 155 5.05 -17.05 -0.12
C ALA A 155 6.48 -17.51 0.15
N ILE A 156 6.71 -17.98 1.36
CA ILE A 156 7.94 -18.62 1.78
C ILE A 156 7.60 -19.94 2.43
N LEU A 157 8.20 -21.00 1.93
CA LEU A 157 8.24 -22.29 2.57
C LEU A 157 9.62 -22.38 3.25
N VAL A 158 9.65 -22.55 4.56
CA VAL A 158 10.89 -22.87 5.28
C VAL A 158 10.81 -24.32 5.70
N VAL A 159 11.74 -25.09 5.16
CA VAL A 159 11.96 -26.48 5.50
C VAL A 159 13.15 -26.54 6.44
N THR A 160 12.98 -27.13 7.62
CA THR A 160 14.04 -27.28 8.63
C THR A 160 14.23 -28.75 8.99
N ALA A 161 15.47 -29.18 9.21
CA ALA A 161 15.78 -30.47 9.80
C ALA A 161 16.99 -30.35 10.75
N GLU A 162 17.09 -31.23 11.73
CA GLU A 162 18.21 -31.24 12.70
C GLU A 162 19.55 -31.62 12.06
N SER A 163 19.51 -32.32 10.92
CA SER A 163 20.68 -32.65 10.09
C SER A 163 20.24 -32.93 8.65
N GLU A 164 21.17 -33.09 7.70
CA GLU A 164 20.86 -33.44 6.29
C GLU A 164 20.08 -34.75 6.14
N LYS A 165 20.31 -35.69 7.07
CA LYS A 165 19.66 -37.00 7.08
C LYS A 165 18.43 -37.05 7.99
N GLY A 166 18.15 -35.97 8.72
CA GLY A 166 17.03 -35.89 9.64
C GLY A 166 15.71 -35.69 8.93
N ASP A 167 14.63 -35.97 9.67
CA ASP A 167 13.27 -35.67 9.25
C ASP A 167 13.10 -34.16 9.10
N CYS A 168 12.45 -33.75 8.01
CA CYS A 168 12.17 -32.35 7.76
C CYS A 168 10.81 -31.92 8.31
N ALA A 169 10.72 -30.65 8.66
CA ALA A 169 9.49 -29.97 9.00
C ALA A 169 9.32 -28.77 8.07
N VAL A 170 8.11 -28.53 7.59
CA VAL A 170 7.78 -27.46 6.64
C VAL A 170 6.84 -26.48 7.31
N CYS A 171 7.10 -25.20 7.16
CA CYS A 171 6.20 -24.12 7.55
C CYS A 171 6.05 -23.14 6.40
N VAL A 172 4.85 -22.58 6.21
CA VAL A 172 4.55 -21.67 5.10
C VAL A 172 4.02 -20.34 5.61
N TRP A 173 4.69 -19.26 5.22
CA TRP A 173 4.26 -17.89 5.45
C TRP A 173 3.95 -17.23 4.10
N GLY A 174 3.04 -16.26 4.10
CA GLY A 174 2.80 -15.50 2.88
C GLY A 174 1.80 -14.37 3.03
N GLY A 175 1.63 -13.63 1.95
CA GLY A 175 0.68 -12.53 1.86
C GLY A 175 1.04 -11.53 0.77
N CYS A 176 0.33 -10.40 0.75
CA CYS A 176 0.52 -9.36 -0.24
C CYS A 176 1.70 -8.44 0.09
N LYS A 177 2.40 -7.98 -0.93
CA LYS A 177 3.40 -6.93 -0.85
C LYS A 177 3.02 -5.77 -1.76
N LYS A 178 2.90 -4.58 -1.18
CA LYS A 178 2.67 -3.31 -1.87
C LYS A 178 3.80 -3.03 -2.87
N MET A 179 3.45 -2.78 -4.13
CA MET A 179 4.38 -2.36 -5.18
C MET A 179 4.28 -0.85 -5.46
N ASN A 180 3.09 -0.26 -5.35
CA ASN A 180 2.87 1.18 -5.48
C ASN A 180 1.79 1.70 -4.53
N PHE A 181 1.59 3.03 -4.50
CA PHE A 181 0.66 3.67 -3.57
C PHE A 181 -0.79 3.21 -3.74
N SER A 182 -1.21 2.92 -4.97
CA SER A 182 -2.59 2.55 -5.32
C SER A 182 -3.09 1.28 -4.63
N PHE A 183 -2.19 0.41 -4.15
CA PHE A 183 -2.59 -0.77 -3.38
C PHE A 183 -3.36 -0.40 -2.10
N ALA A 184 -3.07 0.76 -1.49
CA ALA A 184 -3.75 1.18 -0.26
C ALA A 184 -5.27 1.30 -0.44
N ALA A 185 -5.73 1.64 -1.66
CA ALA A 185 -7.15 1.77 -1.96
C ALA A 185 -7.88 0.42 -2.03
N ILE A 186 -7.16 -0.67 -2.33
CA ILE A 186 -7.76 -2.01 -2.51
C ILE A 186 -7.33 -3.02 -1.43
N GLN A 187 -6.40 -2.65 -0.55
CA GLN A 187 -5.77 -3.60 0.39
C GLN A 187 -6.77 -4.32 1.30
N CYS A 188 -7.82 -3.62 1.76
CA CYS A 188 -8.83 -4.20 2.66
C CYS A 188 -9.68 -5.28 1.98
N ILE A 189 -9.76 -5.26 0.65
CA ILE A 189 -10.49 -6.25 -0.16
C ILE A 189 -9.51 -7.33 -0.65
N ALA A 190 -8.36 -6.92 -1.16
CA ALA A 190 -7.39 -7.82 -1.78
C ALA A 190 -6.70 -8.74 -0.76
N VAL A 191 -6.23 -8.20 0.38
CA VAL A 191 -5.44 -8.96 1.36
C VAL A 191 -6.21 -10.16 1.92
N PRO A 192 -7.46 -10.03 2.41
CA PRO A 192 -8.18 -11.17 2.96
C PRO A 192 -8.47 -12.26 1.91
N LYS A 193 -8.90 -11.87 0.71
CA LYS A 193 -9.18 -12.80 -0.40
C LYS A 193 -7.94 -13.58 -0.81
N VAL A 194 -6.84 -12.87 -1.07
CA VAL A 194 -5.56 -13.47 -1.45
C VAL A 194 -5.04 -14.38 -0.34
N THR A 195 -5.12 -13.94 0.92
CA THR A 195 -4.64 -14.74 2.05
C THR A 195 -5.43 -16.04 2.19
N LYS A 196 -6.76 -15.99 2.05
CA LYS A 196 -7.62 -17.19 2.08
C LYS A 196 -7.25 -18.16 0.95
N GLU A 197 -7.10 -17.64 -0.26
CA GLU A 197 -6.72 -18.45 -1.43
C GLU A 197 -5.33 -19.07 -1.27
N MET A 198 -4.34 -18.27 -0.84
CA MET A 198 -2.99 -18.77 -0.59
C MET A 198 -2.96 -19.83 0.51
N THR A 199 -3.69 -19.64 1.62
CA THR A 199 -3.80 -20.65 2.67
C THR A 199 -4.33 -21.97 2.10
N SER A 200 -5.44 -21.95 1.36
CA SER A 200 -6.00 -23.16 0.74
C SER A 200 -5.03 -23.80 -0.26
N ALA A 201 -4.36 -22.98 -1.09
CA ALA A 201 -3.36 -23.44 -2.05
C ALA A 201 -2.20 -24.18 -1.39
N TYR A 202 -1.60 -23.58 -0.35
CA TYR A 202 -0.42 -24.15 0.30
C TYR A 202 -0.77 -25.32 1.23
N GLN A 203 -1.97 -25.36 1.81
CA GLN A 203 -2.48 -26.55 2.49
C GLN A 203 -2.60 -27.73 1.52
N LEU A 204 -3.23 -27.51 0.36
CA LEU A 204 -3.34 -28.54 -0.68
C LEU A 204 -1.96 -29.01 -1.17
N MET A 205 -1.04 -28.07 -1.37
CA MET A 205 0.32 -28.38 -1.76
C MET A 205 1.00 -29.30 -0.73
N LEU A 206 0.90 -28.97 0.56
CA LEU A 206 1.52 -29.77 1.62
C LEU A 206 0.84 -31.13 1.80
N GLN A 207 -0.48 -31.21 1.63
CA GLN A 207 -1.21 -32.46 1.60
C GLN A 207 -0.67 -33.38 0.49
N LEU A 208 -0.53 -32.86 -0.74
CA LEU A 208 0.03 -33.62 -1.86
C LEU A 208 1.48 -34.03 -1.61
N MET A 209 2.31 -33.15 -1.02
CA MET A 209 3.69 -33.49 -0.66
C MET A 209 3.73 -34.67 0.32
N SER A 210 2.86 -34.68 1.34
CA SER A 210 2.80 -35.78 2.29
C SER A 210 2.33 -37.07 1.63
N GLU A 211 1.23 -37.02 0.87
CA GLU A 211 0.71 -38.18 0.15
C GLU A 211 1.80 -38.85 -0.71
N GLU A 212 2.65 -38.06 -1.37
CA GLU A 212 3.73 -38.57 -2.23
C GLU A 212 4.97 -39.04 -1.45
N LEU A 213 5.33 -38.37 -0.36
CA LEU A 213 6.61 -38.61 0.32
C LEU A 213 6.50 -39.58 1.49
N THR A 214 5.39 -39.57 2.22
CA THR A 214 5.17 -40.46 3.36
C THR A 214 4.20 -41.58 3.02
N GLY A 215 3.36 -41.41 1.99
CA GLY A 215 2.23 -42.31 1.71
C GLY A 215 1.03 -42.06 2.64
N ASP A 216 1.16 -41.11 3.58
CA ASP A 216 0.12 -40.74 4.53
C ASP A 216 -0.58 -39.44 4.09
N THR A 217 -1.91 -39.43 4.15
CA THR A 217 -2.70 -38.23 3.96
C THR A 217 -2.65 -37.38 5.23
N LEU A 218 -1.99 -36.22 5.18
CA LEU A 218 -2.08 -35.25 6.27
C LEU A 218 -3.48 -34.63 6.30
N CYS A 219 -4.22 -34.86 7.39
CA CYS A 219 -5.33 -33.99 7.76
C CYS A 219 -4.75 -32.73 8.40
N LEU A 220 -4.60 -31.67 7.60
CA LEU A 220 -4.36 -30.33 8.13
C LEU A 220 -5.71 -29.76 8.54
N ASP A 221 -5.99 -29.76 9.85
CA ASP A 221 -7.20 -29.11 10.36
C ASP A 221 -7.20 -27.64 9.96
N THR A 222 -8.22 -27.26 9.19
CA THR A 222 -8.50 -25.88 8.86
C THR A 222 -8.81 -25.14 10.15
N VAL A 223 -7.91 -24.26 10.58
CA VAL A 223 -8.23 -23.28 11.61
C VAL A 223 -9.27 -22.32 11.01
N GLY A 224 -10.55 -22.63 11.29
CA GLY A 224 -11.72 -21.77 11.07
C GLY A 224 -12.75 -22.35 10.10
N ASP A 225 -13.71 -23.14 10.57
CA ASP A 225 -15.08 -22.67 10.89
C ASP A 225 -15.85 -23.85 11.52
N GLY A 226 -16.46 -23.62 12.68
CA GLY A 226 -17.21 -24.64 13.39
C GLY A 226 -18.52 -24.96 12.68
N ALA A 227 -18.69 -26.22 12.27
CA ALA A 227 -19.99 -26.82 12.01
C ALA A 227 -20.06 -28.16 12.75
N ASP A 228 -21.05 -28.26 13.61
CA ASP A 228 -21.36 -29.36 14.53
C ASP A 228 -21.29 -30.76 13.90
N THR A 229 -20.60 -31.68 14.56
CA THR A 229 -21.17 -32.98 14.99
C THR A 229 -20.27 -33.70 15.99
N VAL A 230 -20.71 -33.65 17.25
CA VAL A 230 -20.57 -34.57 18.40
C VAL A 230 -19.87 -35.93 18.13
N ASP A 231 -18.76 -36.23 18.84
CA ASP A 231 -18.81 -37.16 20.01
C ASP A 231 -17.56 -37.15 20.93
N LYS A 232 -17.81 -37.47 22.21
CA LYS A 232 -17.01 -37.39 23.46
C LYS A 232 -15.66 -38.14 23.53
N SER A 233 -14.65 -37.59 24.24
CA SER A 233 -14.37 -37.84 25.69
C SER A 233 -12.98 -37.33 26.16
N CYS A 234 -12.95 -36.70 27.36
CA CYS A 234 -11.89 -36.52 28.40
C CYS A 234 -10.41 -36.36 27.97
N ASP A 235 -9.61 -35.41 28.49
CA ASP A 235 -9.53 -34.92 29.87
C ASP A 235 -8.68 -33.64 29.97
N THR A 236 -8.70 -33.05 31.16
CA THR A 236 -8.53 -31.64 31.51
C THR A 236 -7.09 -31.24 31.85
N THR A 237 -6.61 -30.08 31.36
CA THR A 237 -5.73 -29.18 32.15
C THR A 237 -5.70 -27.74 31.59
N SER A 238 -6.11 -26.78 32.44
CA SER A 238 -6.01 -25.31 32.40
C SER A 238 -4.62 -24.79 31.98
N ASP A 239 -4.38 -23.66 31.29
CA ASP A 239 -4.86 -22.26 31.39
C ASP A 239 -4.05 -21.41 30.33
N PRO A 240 -4.23 -20.09 30.11
CA PRO A 240 -5.41 -19.25 30.09
C PRO A 240 -5.73 -18.73 28.66
N THR A 241 -7.02 -18.49 28.44
CA THR A 241 -7.65 -18.00 27.21
C THR A 241 -7.28 -16.55 26.85
N SER A 242 -6.70 -16.34 25.66
CA SER A 242 -6.90 -15.08 24.92
C SER A 242 -8.25 -15.16 24.22
N SER A 243 -9.27 -14.54 24.82
CA SER A 243 -10.58 -14.38 24.21
C SER A 243 -10.46 -13.49 22.98
N TYR A 244 -10.35 -14.10 21.79
CA TYR A 244 -10.80 -13.44 20.57
C TYR A 244 -12.31 -13.36 20.64
N VAL A 245 -12.79 -12.24 21.19
CA VAL A 245 -14.17 -11.81 21.00
C VAL A 245 -14.34 -11.67 19.49
N SER A 246 -15.10 -12.58 18.89
CA SER A 246 -15.64 -12.40 17.55
C SER A 246 -16.55 -11.18 17.61
N GLU A 247 -15.99 -10.00 17.35
CA GLU A 247 -16.74 -8.76 17.28
C GLU A 247 -17.79 -8.88 16.18
N GLY A 248 -19.06 -8.88 16.60
CA GLY A 248 -20.19 -9.09 15.71
C GLY A 248 -20.26 -8.08 14.56
N PRO A 249 -21.10 -8.33 13.55
CA PRO A 249 -21.20 -7.49 12.35
C PRO A 249 -21.44 -6.00 12.68
N LEU A 250 -22.06 -5.71 13.83
CA LEU A 250 -22.27 -4.36 14.36
C LEU A 250 -20.98 -3.57 14.59
N PHE A 251 -19.91 -4.20 15.08
CA PHE A 251 -18.63 -3.54 15.30
C PHE A 251 -17.94 -3.20 13.97
N GLN A 252 -18.05 -4.10 12.98
CA GLN A 252 -17.55 -3.84 11.63
C GLN A 252 -18.31 -2.71 10.94
N PHE A 253 -19.62 -2.59 11.14
CA PHE A 253 -20.40 -1.44 10.65
C PHE A 253 -20.02 -0.13 11.34
N ILE A 254 -19.74 -0.16 12.65
CA ILE A 254 -19.27 1.03 13.38
C ILE A 254 -17.89 1.46 12.89
N LEU A 255 -16.95 0.52 12.69
CA LEU A 255 -15.62 0.79 12.15
C LEU A 255 -15.67 1.31 10.71
N LEU A 256 -16.55 0.74 9.88
CA LEU A 256 -16.78 1.22 8.53
C LEU A 256 -17.35 2.64 8.55
N GLY A 257 -18.35 2.90 9.41
CA GLY A 257 -18.91 4.22 9.64
C GLY A 257 -17.86 5.25 10.05
N LEU A 258 -16.96 4.85 10.95
CA LEU A 258 -15.87 5.68 11.45
C LEU A 258 -14.82 5.95 10.35
N ALA A 259 -14.47 4.94 9.56
CA ALA A 259 -13.58 5.09 8.41
C ALA A 259 -14.18 5.99 7.32
N THR A 260 -15.49 5.90 7.05
CA THR A 260 -16.17 6.83 6.13
C THR A 260 -16.21 8.26 6.65
N LEU A 261 -16.46 8.46 7.95
CA LEU A 261 -16.45 9.79 8.56
C LEU A 261 -15.05 10.44 8.47
N VAL A 262 -14.00 9.68 8.76
CA VAL A 262 -12.62 10.14 8.62
C VAL A 262 -12.29 10.45 7.15
N ALA A 263 -12.72 9.59 6.21
CA ALA A 263 -12.51 9.84 4.79
C ALA A 263 -13.24 11.10 4.29
N ILE A 264 -14.47 11.34 4.76
CA ILE A 264 -15.23 12.56 4.45
C ILE A 264 -14.56 13.80 5.08
N SER A 265 -14.08 13.72 6.34
CA SER A 265 -13.35 14.81 6.99
C SER A 265 -12.06 15.17 6.24
N ILE A 266 -11.30 14.15 5.79
CA ILE A 266 -10.10 14.35 4.98
C ILE A 266 -10.45 14.95 3.61
N LEU A 267 -11.49 14.45 2.94
CA LEU A 267 -11.94 14.98 1.64
C LEU A 267 -12.40 16.44 1.75
N TRP A 268 -13.08 16.80 2.84
CA TRP A 268 -13.45 18.19 3.12
C TRP A 268 -12.25 19.06 3.45
N SER A 269 -11.28 18.53 4.20
CA SER A 269 -10.02 19.21 4.48
C SER A 269 -9.20 19.47 3.21
N PHE A 270 -9.21 18.54 2.25
CA PHE A 270 -8.58 18.76 0.94
C PHE A 270 -9.35 19.77 0.09
N SER A 271 -10.67 19.82 0.19
CA SER A 271 -11.49 20.83 -0.49
C SER A 271 -11.26 22.23 0.06
N THR A 272 -11.10 22.39 1.37
CA THR A 272 -10.79 23.67 2.01
C THR A 272 -9.36 24.10 1.73
N LEU A 273 -8.39 23.18 1.77
CA LEU A 273 -7.01 23.45 1.35
C LEU A 273 -6.93 23.92 -0.10
N ARG A 274 -7.69 23.32 -1.03
CA ARG A 274 -7.78 23.79 -2.43
C ARG A 274 -8.42 25.17 -2.56
N GLY A 275 -9.44 25.47 -1.75
CA GLY A 275 -10.04 26.80 -1.71
C GLY A 275 -9.07 27.87 -1.21
N ILE A 276 -8.35 27.58 -0.11
CA ILE A 276 -7.36 28.49 0.48
C ILE A 276 -6.17 28.67 -0.47
N THR A 277 -5.67 27.62 -1.12
CA THR A 277 -4.57 27.76 -2.08
C THR A 277 -4.99 28.57 -3.30
N HIS A 278 -6.21 28.40 -3.82
CA HIS A 278 -6.70 29.22 -4.93
C HIS A 278 -6.84 30.70 -4.54
N VAL A 279 -7.34 31.00 -3.34
CA VAL A 279 -7.44 32.38 -2.83
C VAL A 279 -6.06 32.97 -2.57
N THR A 280 -5.14 32.19 -2.01
CA THR A 280 -3.75 32.61 -1.75
C THR A 280 -2.98 32.83 -3.06
N MET A 281 -3.23 32.01 -4.08
CA MET A 281 -2.63 32.14 -5.41
C MET A 281 -3.19 33.36 -6.14
N MET A 282 -4.48 33.69 -6.01
CA MET A 282 -5.03 34.95 -6.52
C MET A 282 -4.51 36.18 -5.79
N MET A 283 -4.30 36.11 -4.47
CA MET A 283 -3.65 37.19 -3.71
C MET A 283 -2.17 37.33 -4.09
N ALA A 284 -1.45 36.22 -4.31
CA ALA A 284 -0.05 36.23 -4.75
C ALA A 284 0.10 36.72 -6.20
N GLU A 285 -0.83 36.41 -7.10
CA GLU A 285 -0.88 36.98 -8.46
C GLU A 285 -1.21 38.47 -8.44
N GLN A 286 -2.07 38.95 -7.54
CA GLN A 286 -2.28 40.39 -7.36
C GLN A 286 -1.06 41.10 -6.76
N PHE A 287 -0.31 40.44 -5.87
CA PHE A 287 0.90 41.02 -5.28
C PHE A 287 2.10 41.02 -6.25
N ASN A 288 2.30 39.93 -7.01
CA ASN A 288 3.35 39.83 -8.04
C ASN A 288 2.97 40.58 -9.34
N GLY A 289 1.68 40.69 -9.67
CA GLY A 289 1.19 41.44 -10.83
C GLY A 289 1.37 42.95 -10.70
N VAL A 290 1.60 43.47 -9.49
CA VAL A 290 1.94 44.88 -9.24
C VAL A 290 3.44 45.17 -9.43
N GLN A 291 4.31 44.15 -9.48
CA GLN A 291 5.74 44.33 -9.72
C GLN A 291 6.19 44.04 -11.17
N GLY A 292 5.35 43.43 -12.01
CA GLY A 292 5.72 42.98 -13.35
C GLY A 292 5.11 43.71 -14.54
N ARG A 293 4.31 44.76 -14.33
CA ARG A 293 3.70 45.54 -15.42
C ARG A 293 4.26 46.96 -15.42
N GLU A 294 5.40 47.11 -16.10
CA GLU A 294 5.70 48.35 -16.82
C GLU A 294 4.47 48.73 -17.65
N SER A 295 3.66 49.62 -17.10
CA SER A 295 2.68 50.38 -17.86
C SER A 295 3.18 51.80 -17.85
N THR A 296 3.66 52.18 -19.02
CA THR A 296 4.07 53.49 -19.48
C THR A 296 2.93 54.48 -19.28
N TYR A 297 2.77 55.00 -18.07
CA TYR A 297 2.04 56.24 -17.83
C TYR A 297 2.94 57.16 -17.03
N SER A 298 3.64 58.00 -17.78
CA SER A 298 4.36 59.17 -17.34
C SER A 298 3.54 59.96 -16.32
N SER A 299 3.95 59.90 -15.07
CA SER A 299 3.54 60.83 -14.02
C SER A 299 4.16 62.20 -14.30
N SER A 300 3.53 63.02 -15.15
CA SER A 300 3.86 64.44 -15.30
C SER A 300 3.21 65.24 -14.17
N LEU A 301 3.70 65.02 -12.94
CA LEU A 301 3.29 65.80 -11.76
C LEU A 301 4.46 66.58 -11.15
N GLY A 302 5.68 66.43 -11.69
CA GLY A 302 6.88 67.15 -11.25
C GLY A 302 7.18 68.45 -12.00
N ASP A 303 6.57 68.68 -13.17
CA ASP A 303 7.00 69.75 -14.11
C ASP A 303 6.10 71.01 -14.08
N ALA A 304 4.97 70.97 -13.35
CA ALA A 304 4.04 72.10 -13.25
C ALA A 304 4.23 72.96 -11.97
N LEU A 305 5.23 72.65 -11.16
CA LEU A 305 5.51 73.36 -9.89
C LEU A 305 6.66 74.39 -9.99
N GLY A 306 7.15 74.69 -11.19
CA GLY A 306 8.31 75.58 -11.37
C GLY A 306 8.22 76.48 -12.60
N ALA A 307 7.32 77.47 -12.59
CA ALA A 307 7.44 78.66 -13.43
C ALA A 307 6.55 79.79 -12.90
N GLU A 308 7.02 80.47 -11.85
CA GLU A 308 6.62 81.86 -11.61
C GLU A 308 7.22 82.74 -12.72
N GLY A 309 6.42 83.62 -13.33
CA GLY A 309 6.95 84.75 -14.08
C GLY A 309 5.95 85.43 -15.03
N GLY A 310 5.48 86.64 -14.67
CA GLY A 310 5.18 87.68 -15.66
C GLY A 310 3.78 88.31 -15.66
N SER A 311 3.69 89.49 -15.04
CA SER A 311 2.68 90.56 -15.10
C SER A 311 1.90 90.78 -16.42
N ALA A 312 0.57 91.03 -16.34
CA ALA A 312 -0.05 92.35 -16.59
C ALA A 312 -1.60 92.33 -16.71
N ALA A 313 -2.24 93.23 -15.94
CA ALA A 313 -3.46 94.03 -16.19
C ALA A 313 -4.80 93.40 -16.70
N GLY A 314 -5.87 93.60 -15.90
CA GLY A 314 -7.16 94.11 -16.43
C GLY A 314 -8.46 93.29 -16.27
N LYS A 315 -9.16 93.46 -15.13
CA LYS A 315 -10.63 93.41 -14.92
C LYS A 315 -11.44 92.11 -15.18
N PRO A 316 -12.62 91.95 -14.53
CA PRO A 316 -13.11 90.67 -14.03
C PRO A 316 -14.09 90.00 -14.99
N ALA A 317 -13.83 88.75 -15.33
CA ALA A 317 -14.83 87.85 -15.89
C ALA A 317 -14.96 86.68 -14.92
N TRP A 318 -16.20 86.27 -14.68
CA TRP A 318 -16.58 85.16 -13.82
C TRP A 318 -15.57 84.03 -13.95
N SER A 319 -14.96 83.60 -12.83
CA SER A 319 -14.00 82.51 -12.84
C SER A 319 -14.73 81.24 -13.25
N THR A 320 -14.77 81.02 -14.56
CA THR A 320 -14.90 79.73 -15.22
C THR A 320 -14.02 78.80 -14.41
N LEU A 321 -14.66 77.95 -13.62
CA LEU A 321 -14.01 76.94 -12.81
C LEU A 321 -13.15 76.15 -13.80
N ASN A 322 -11.84 76.43 -13.79
CA ASN A 322 -10.93 76.02 -14.87
C ASN A 322 -11.21 74.55 -15.15
N GLN A 323 -11.38 74.19 -16.42
CA GLN A 323 -11.66 72.83 -16.86
C GLN A 323 -10.71 71.81 -16.20
N GLU A 324 -9.48 72.24 -15.90
CA GLU A 324 -8.47 71.52 -15.12
C GLU A 324 -8.84 71.28 -13.64
N GLN A 325 -9.44 72.27 -12.95
CA GLN A 325 -9.94 72.08 -11.58
C GLN A 325 -11.15 71.14 -11.53
N ALA A 326 -12.02 71.17 -12.54
CA ALA A 326 -13.12 70.22 -12.68
C ALA A 326 -12.61 68.80 -12.96
N LEU A 327 -11.61 68.66 -13.85
CA LEU A 327 -10.92 67.39 -14.11
C LEU A 327 -10.20 66.85 -12.87
N HIS A 328 -9.53 67.70 -12.10
CA HIS A 328 -8.87 67.28 -10.86
C HIS A 328 -9.85 66.83 -9.78
N ARG A 329 -11.02 67.48 -9.67
CA ARG A 329 -12.08 67.02 -8.76
C ARG A 329 -12.68 65.69 -9.22
N ALA A 330 -12.96 65.54 -10.51
CA ALA A 330 -13.44 64.29 -11.08
C ALA A 330 -12.43 63.14 -10.90
N ALA A 331 -11.13 63.38 -11.11
CA ALA A 331 -10.09 62.38 -10.90
C ALA A 331 -9.98 61.95 -9.42
N LYS A 332 -10.08 62.91 -8.48
CA LYS A 332 -10.13 62.61 -7.04
C LYS A 332 -11.36 61.80 -6.66
N ASP A 333 -12.53 62.14 -7.20
CA ASP A 333 -13.78 61.43 -6.93
C ASP A 333 -13.75 60.00 -7.49
N VAL A 334 -13.20 59.80 -8.69
CA VAL A 334 -12.99 58.46 -9.26
C VAL A 334 -12.02 57.65 -8.40
N GLN A 335 -10.93 58.25 -7.92
CA GLN A 335 -9.99 57.57 -7.03
C GLN A 335 -10.64 57.18 -5.70
N ILE A 336 -11.46 58.05 -5.12
CA ILE A 336 -12.20 57.77 -3.88
C ILE A 336 -13.23 56.66 -4.10
N GLN A 337 -13.94 56.65 -5.23
CA GLN A 337 -14.89 55.59 -5.57
C GLN A 337 -14.19 54.24 -5.78
N LEU A 338 -13.01 54.24 -6.41
CA LEU A 338 -12.22 53.04 -6.64
C LEU A 338 -11.65 52.46 -5.33
N LEU A 339 -11.23 53.33 -4.40
CA LEU A 339 -10.84 52.93 -3.05
C LEU A 339 -12.03 52.38 -2.24
N ARG A 340 -13.22 52.99 -2.35
CA ARG A 340 -14.44 52.47 -1.70
C ARG A 340 -14.84 51.12 -2.26
N HIS A 341 -14.78 50.93 -3.58
CA HIS A 341 -15.08 49.65 -4.20
C HIS A 341 -14.11 48.55 -3.72
N ARG A 342 -12.80 48.83 -3.71
CA ARG A 342 -11.79 47.90 -3.19
C ARG A 342 -12.00 47.58 -1.71
N TRP A 343 -12.37 48.59 -0.91
CA TRP A 343 -12.65 48.39 0.51
C TRP A 343 -13.88 47.50 0.74
N ILE A 344 -14.96 47.69 -0.02
CA ILE A 344 -16.16 46.84 0.04
C ILE A 344 -15.82 45.40 -0.37
N GLU A 345 -15.05 45.22 -1.45
CA GLU A 345 -14.64 43.89 -1.92
C GLU A 345 -13.71 43.18 -0.92
N GLN A 346 -12.81 43.91 -0.27
CA GLN A 346 -11.98 43.36 0.80
C GLN A 346 -12.81 42.99 2.04
N ARG A 347 -13.79 43.81 2.40
CA ARG A 347 -14.68 43.54 3.53
C ARG A 347 -15.50 42.28 3.32
N GLU A 348 -16.03 42.07 2.11
CA GLU A 348 -16.78 40.85 1.78
C GLU A 348 -15.89 39.59 1.89
N LYS A 349 -14.66 39.65 1.39
CA LYS A 349 -13.68 38.56 1.50
C LYS A 349 -13.31 38.27 2.96
N ILE A 350 -13.14 39.31 3.78
CA ILE A 350 -12.86 39.14 5.22
C ILE A 350 -14.05 38.48 5.93
N THR A 351 -15.29 38.91 5.66
CA THR A 351 -16.47 38.29 6.27
C THR A 351 -16.66 36.83 5.88
N LEU A 352 -16.28 36.45 4.65
CA LEU A 352 -16.28 35.05 4.22
C LEU A 352 -15.20 34.22 4.91
N LEU A 353 -14.01 34.80 5.12
CA LEU A 353 -12.93 34.18 5.87
C LEU A 353 -13.29 33.99 7.35
N GLU A 354 -13.88 35.00 7.98
CA GLU A 354 -14.38 34.91 9.36
C GLU A 354 -15.44 33.81 9.51
N ALA A 355 -16.42 33.75 8.61
CA ALA A 355 -17.42 32.68 8.62
C ALA A 355 -16.84 31.28 8.38
N ALA A 356 -15.75 31.17 7.61
CA ALA A 356 -15.05 29.91 7.40
C ALA A 356 -14.23 29.49 8.64
N VAL A 357 -13.58 30.45 9.31
CA VAL A 357 -12.82 30.22 10.55
C VAL A 357 -13.76 29.80 11.68
N ASP A 358 -14.91 30.45 11.84
CA ASP A 358 -15.92 30.06 12.84
C ASP A 358 -16.42 28.63 12.62
N ARG A 359 -16.65 28.22 11.36
CA ARG A 359 -17.04 26.83 11.06
C ARG A 359 -15.92 25.84 11.35
N MET A 360 -14.66 26.19 11.08
CA MET A 360 -13.51 25.36 11.42
C MET A 360 -13.35 25.21 12.94
N TRP A 361 -13.59 26.27 13.70
CA TRP A 361 -13.55 26.23 15.16
C TRP A 361 -14.56 25.22 15.73
N TRP A 362 -15.80 25.25 15.22
CA TRP A 362 -16.83 24.28 15.60
C TRP A 362 -16.47 22.84 15.22
N ALA A 363 -15.86 22.63 14.05
CA ALA A 363 -15.43 21.31 13.62
C ALA A 363 -14.31 20.74 14.52
N VAL A 364 -13.31 21.56 14.85
CA VAL A 364 -12.21 21.17 15.75
C VAL A 364 -12.72 20.91 17.16
N ALA A 365 -13.65 21.72 17.67
CA ALA A 365 -14.27 21.49 18.96
C ALA A 365 -15.05 20.17 19.01
N LEU A 366 -15.73 19.80 17.92
CA LEU A 366 -16.49 18.55 17.80
C LEU A 366 -15.56 17.34 17.71
N GLU A 367 -14.47 17.42 16.93
CA GLU A 367 -13.43 16.38 16.88
C GLU A 367 -12.76 16.18 18.25
N PHE A 368 -12.49 17.26 18.99
CA PHE A 368 -11.92 17.18 20.34
C PHE A 368 -12.87 16.52 21.34
N LEU A 369 -14.16 16.88 21.33
CA LEU A 369 -15.18 16.22 22.16
C LEU A 369 -15.32 14.74 21.82
N PHE A 370 -15.20 14.39 20.54
CA PHE A 370 -15.25 13.00 20.10
C PHE A 370 -14.04 12.18 20.56
N MET A 371 -12.83 12.75 20.49
CA MET A 371 -11.62 12.14 21.04
C MET A 371 -11.71 11.92 22.55
N ILE A 372 -12.28 12.88 23.29
CA ILE A 372 -12.57 12.71 24.73
C ILE A 372 -13.57 11.58 24.94
N GLY A 373 -14.63 11.48 24.13
CA GLY A 373 -15.61 10.40 24.21
C GLY A 373 -14.99 9.01 24.00
N ILE A 374 -14.06 8.89 23.05
CA ILE A 374 -13.29 7.66 22.82
C ILE A 374 -12.40 7.34 24.02
N LEU A 375 -11.71 8.33 24.57
CA LEU A 375 -10.88 8.19 25.77
C LEU A 375 -11.71 7.73 26.97
N VAL A 376 -12.85 8.37 27.25
CA VAL A 376 -13.75 7.96 28.33
C VAL A 376 -14.22 6.51 28.14
N LYS A 377 -14.59 6.13 26.92
CA LYS A 377 -15.02 4.76 26.63
C LYS A 377 -13.88 3.74 26.77
N LEU A 378 -12.64 4.09 26.46
CA LEU A 378 -11.48 3.19 26.59
C LEU A 378 -11.02 2.96 28.03
N PHE A 379 -11.28 3.93 28.92
CA PHE A 379 -10.73 3.92 30.27
C PHE A 379 -11.78 3.75 31.39
N LEU A 380 -13.07 3.95 31.11
CA LEU A 380 -14.15 3.89 32.11
C LEU A 380 -15.27 2.88 31.80
N LEU A 381 -15.26 2.27 30.61
CA LEU A 381 -16.18 1.21 30.15
C LEU A 381 -15.37 0.03 29.64
#